data_AF-A0A1S2PVD9-F1
#
_entry.id   AF-A0A1S2PVD9-F1
#
_cell.length_a   1.000
_cell.length_b   1.000
_cell.length_c   1.000
_cell.angle_alpha   90.00
_cell.angle_beta   90.00
_cell.angle_gamma   90.00
#
_symmetry.space_group_name_H-M   'P 1'
#
loop_
_entity.id
_entity.type
_entity.pdbx_description
1 polymer ?
#
loop_
_entity_poly.entity_id
_entity_poly.type
_entity_poly.pdbx_seq_one_letter_code
_entity_poly.pdbx_strand_id
1 'polypeptide(L)'
;MNPTPPECARLAAELRLLRDRSRLTLATLAEETTYSRSSWQRYLSGKALPPWLAVRGLCRLAGEPEPRMRALWELAEAEWSRRASIRPARTADQDDPPADAQAVPPPTARRPGRRRAWLVVLAGGVLATCAAVAAVATAGTGGGGGFHVSCNGAACNGRDPGVTLCGVEPQTLLNVVTPAGAGLEIRSNPLCRAAWARVWNTRLGDRLTLSARGEPQQSVTVDDPRLLDAFVYTTLIALPARHSPLTACLTTVPRRTRQCYSAPAP
;
A
#
# COMPACT_ATOMS: atom_id res chain seq x y z
N MET A 1 26.24 2.35 -4.96
CA MET A 1 24.99 2.95 -4.45
C MET A 1 24.41 3.81 -5.55
N ASN A 2 23.18 3.57 -5.99
CA ASN A 2 22.56 4.46 -6.97
C ASN A 2 22.33 5.84 -6.33
N PRO A 3 22.78 6.94 -6.94
CA PRO A 3 22.55 8.26 -6.38
C PRO A 3 21.05 8.57 -6.34
N THR A 4 20.58 9.05 -5.18
CA THR A 4 19.29 9.72 -5.02
C THR A 4 19.24 10.88 -6.03
N PRO A 5 18.14 11.08 -6.78
CA PRO A 5 18.13 12.13 -7.79
C PRO A 5 18.04 13.47 -7.07
N PRO A 6 18.50 14.54 -7.72
CA PRO A 6 18.46 15.87 -7.11
C PRO A 6 17.04 16.27 -6.66
N GLU A 7 15.99 15.82 -7.36
CA GLU A 7 14.60 16.13 -7.08
C GLU A 7 14.08 15.44 -5.81
N CYS A 8 14.34 14.14 -5.61
CA CYS A 8 13.96 13.48 -4.35
C CYS A 8 14.82 13.96 -3.17
N ALA A 9 16.09 14.30 -3.41
CA ALA A 9 16.95 14.89 -2.38
C ALA A 9 16.44 16.27 -1.95
N ARG A 10 16.01 17.09 -2.92
CA ARG A 10 15.40 18.42 -2.68
C ARG A 10 14.09 18.31 -1.91
N LEU A 11 13.19 17.42 -2.33
CA LEU A 11 11.96 17.15 -1.59
C LEU A 11 12.26 16.73 -0.15
N ALA A 12 13.17 15.76 0.04
CA ALA A 12 13.54 15.29 1.37
C ALA A 12 14.16 16.39 2.25
N ALA A 13 14.90 17.33 1.66
CA ALA A 13 15.44 18.50 2.36
C ALA A 13 14.33 19.47 2.79
N GLU A 14 13.39 19.80 1.89
CA GLU A 14 12.25 20.69 2.21
C GLU A 14 11.35 20.09 3.29
N LEU A 15 11.10 18.77 3.25
CA LEU A 15 10.33 18.08 4.30
C LEU A 15 11.05 18.08 5.66
N ARG A 16 12.39 17.98 5.68
CA ARG A 16 13.16 18.13 6.93
C ARG A 16 13.05 19.55 7.48
N LEU A 17 13.26 20.56 6.64
CA LEU A 17 13.12 21.96 7.03
C LEU A 17 11.73 22.26 7.58
N LEU A 18 10.69 21.74 6.92
CA LEU A 18 9.30 21.87 7.33
C LEU A 18 9.02 21.19 8.68
N ARG A 19 9.56 20.00 8.90
CA ARG A 19 9.44 19.30 10.18
C ARG A 19 10.15 20.07 11.30
N ASP A 20 11.37 20.52 11.03
CA ASP A 20 12.24 21.15 12.02
C ASP A 20 11.67 22.52 12.46
N ARG A 21 11.18 23.33 11.50
CA ARG A 21 10.52 24.62 11.83
C ARG A 21 9.23 24.46 12.63
N SER A 22 8.53 23.35 12.41
CA SER A 22 7.28 23.01 13.11
C SER A 22 7.53 22.28 14.43
N ARG A 23 8.81 22.04 14.79
CA ARG A 23 9.24 21.32 15.98
C ARG A 23 8.60 19.94 16.14
N LEU A 24 8.23 19.31 15.02
CA LEU A 24 7.61 18.00 15.02
C LEU A 24 8.69 16.93 15.25
N THR A 25 8.53 16.14 16.29
CA THR A 25 9.39 14.97 16.48
C THR A 25 9.02 13.90 15.45
N LEU A 26 9.97 13.02 15.15
CA LEU A 26 9.71 11.88 14.27
C LEU A 26 8.63 10.94 14.84
N ALA A 27 8.48 10.91 16.17
CA ALA A 27 7.45 10.13 16.86
C ALA A 27 6.05 10.75 16.67
N THR A 28 5.91 12.05 16.95
CA THR A 28 4.66 12.81 16.73
C THR A 28 4.22 12.71 15.28
N LEU A 29 5.16 12.89 14.35
CA LEU A 29 4.86 12.79 12.93
C LEU A 29 4.36 11.39 12.53
N ALA A 30 4.91 10.33 13.12
CA ALA A 30 4.48 8.97 12.86
C ALA A 30 3.07 8.67 13.40
N GLU A 31 2.79 9.12 14.63
CA GLU A 31 1.49 8.95 15.29
C GLU A 31 0.37 9.68 14.53
N GLU A 32 0.62 10.91 14.08
CA GLU A 32 -0.39 11.76 13.44
C GLU A 32 -0.65 11.46 11.95
N THR A 33 0.28 10.78 11.26
CA THR A 33 0.18 10.59 9.80
C THR A 33 -0.02 9.14 9.36
N THR A 34 -0.18 8.20 10.30
CA THR A 34 -0.37 6.76 10.05
C THR A 34 0.84 6.03 9.43
N TYR A 35 1.99 6.68 9.32
CA TYR A 35 3.24 6.09 8.83
C TYR A 35 4.21 5.83 9.99
N SER A 36 4.96 4.72 9.93
CA SER A 36 5.93 4.39 10.97
C SER A 36 7.12 5.37 11.02
N ARG A 37 7.82 5.41 12.17
CA ARG A 37 9.07 6.16 12.36
C ARG A 37 10.13 5.79 11.32
N SER A 38 10.28 4.50 11.01
CA SER A 38 11.24 4.03 10.01
C SER A 38 10.88 4.49 8.59
N SER A 39 9.59 4.49 8.22
CA SER A 39 9.13 5.05 6.95
C SER A 39 9.43 6.53 6.86
N TRP A 40 9.11 7.31 7.90
CA TRP A 40 9.45 8.73 7.97
C TRP A 40 10.95 8.99 7.88
N GLN A 41 11.78 8.20 8.56
CA GLN A 41 13.23 8.33 8.49
C GLN A 41 13.76 8.05 7.07
N ARG A 42 13.17 7.07 6.37
CA ARG A 42 13.51 6.76 4.97
C ARG A 42 13.08 7.87 4.01
N TYR A 43 11.90 8.46 4.21
CA TYR A 43 11.40 9.59 3.40
C TYR A 43 12.23 10.84 3.62
N LEU A 44 12.45 11.21 4.87
CA LEU A 44 13.23 12.39 5.22
C LEU A 44 14.70 12.21 4.84
N SER A 45 15.26 11.00 4.82
CA SER A 45 16.61 10.79 4.28
C SER A 45 16.69 10.75 2.74
N GLY A 46 15.55 10.79 2.04
CA GLY A 46 15.49 10.71 0.58
C GLY A 46 15.80 9.31 0.02
N LYS A 47 15.83 8.28 0.88
CA LYS A 47 16.05 6.88 0.50
C LYS A 47 14.80 6.22 -0.11
N ALA A 48 13.63 6.79 0.13
CA ALA A 48 12.38 6.44 -0.54
C ALA A 48 11.57 7.71 -0.78
N LEU A 49 10.80 7.73 -1.87
CA LEU A 49 9.83 8.78 -2.12
C LEU A 49 8.63 8.61 -1.16
N PRO A 50 8.26 9.62 -0.36
CA PRO A 50 7.05 9.56 0.46
C PRO A 50 5.79 9.51 -0.41
N PRO A 51 4.74 8.75 -0.04
CA PRO A 51 3.42 8.92 -0.64
C PRO A 51 2.90 10.34 -0.45
N TRP A 52 2.09 10.85 -1.38
CA TRP A 52 1.52 12.20 -1.24
C TRP A 52 0.77 12.41 0.07
N LEU A 53 0.04 11.39 0.53
CA LEU A 53 -0.71 11.47 1.78
C LEU A 53 0.19 11.73 2.99
N ALA A 54 1.42 11.20 3.01
CA ALA A 54 2.43 11.49 4.04
C ALA A 54 2.84 12.97 3.99
N VAL A 55 3.18 13.46 2.80
CA VAL A 55 3.57 14.86 2.57
C VAL A 55 2.48 15.82 3.00
N ARG A 56 1.23 15.54 2.58
CA ARG A 56 0.05 16.31 2.98
C ARG A 56 -0.19 16.28 4.50
N GLY A 57 0.01 15.13 5.14
CA GLY A 57 -0.07 15.01 6.59
C GLY A 57 0.93 15.92 7.31
N LEU A 58 2.18 15.96 6.86
CA LEU A 58 3.19 16.88 7.40
C LEU A 58 2.81 18.35 7.15
N CYS A 59 2.37 18.71 5.94
CA CYS A 59 1.91 20.08 5.62
C CYS A 59 0.79 20.53 6.55
N ARG A 60 -0.20 19.66 6.81
CA ARG A 60 -1.30 19.94 7.73
C ARG A 60 -0.82 20.19 9.16
N LEU A 61 0.05 19.32 9.68
CA LEU A 61 0.61 19.47 11.03
C LEU A 61 1.49 20.70 11.17
N ALA A 62 2.15 21.10 10.09
CA ALA A 62 3.02 22.27 10.02
C ALA A 62 2.27 23.58 9.71
N GLY A 63 0.97 23.52 9.37
CA GLY A 63 0.20 24.69 8.94
C GLY A 63 0.67 25.28 7.61
N GLU A 64 1.26 24.48 6.73
CA GLU A 64 1.90 24.95 5.50
C GLU A 64 1.07 24.68 4.24
N PRO A 65 0.98 25.65 3.32
CA PRO A 65 0.15 25.54 2.12
C PRO A 65 0.63 24.42 1.19
N GLU A 66 -0.28 23.49 0.89
CA GLU A 66 -0.04 22.30 0.08
C GLU A 66 0.50 22.56 -1.35
N PRO A 67 0.10 23.62 -2.10
CA PRO A 67 0.47 23.76 -3.52
C PRO A 67 1.97 23.76 -3.79
N ARG A 68 2.77 24.42 -2.95
CA ARG A 68 4.24 24.44 -3.10
C ARG A 68 4.83 23.05 -2.91
N MET A 69 4.38 22.33 -1.88
CA MET A 69 4.90 21.00 -1.56
C MET A 69 4.41 19.95 -2.57
N ARG A 70 3.21 20.13 -3.13
CA ARG A 70 2.66 19.34 -4.25
C ARG A 70 3.58 19.40 -5.46
N ALA A 71 3.95 20.60 -5.91
CA ALA A 71 4.83 20.78 -7.07
C ALA A 71 6.21 20.11 -6.87
N LEU A 72 6.81 20.25 -5.67
CA LEU A 72 8.08 19.59 -5.35
C LEU A 72 7.95 18.05 -5.32
N TRP A 73 6.82 17.55 -4.85
CA TRP A 73 6.55 16.11 -4.80
C TRP A 73 6.35 15.52 -6.20
N GLU A 74 5.64 16.22 -7.09
CA GLU A 74 5.41 15.78 -8.48
C GLU A 74 6.72 15.67 -9.28
N LEU A 75 7.63 16.65 -9.12
CA LEU A 75 8.97 16.58 -9.71
C LEU A 75 9.77 15.37 -9.19
N ALA A 76 9.72 15.13 -7.87
CA ALA A 76 10.40 13.99 -7.26
C ALA A 76 9.79 12.64 -7.70
N GLU A 77 8.47 12.57 -7.87
CA GLU A 77 7.78 11.36 -8.35
C GLU A 77 8.12 11.05 -9.81
N ALA A 78 8.18 12.05 -10.68
CA ALA A 78 8.54 11.88 -12.08
C ALA A 78 9.94 11.24 -12.22
N GLU A 79 10.92 11.74 -11.48
CA GLU A 79 12.30 11.23 -11.54
C GLU A 79 12.48 9.90 -10.82
N TRP A 80 11.78 9.69 -9.70
CA TRP A 80 11.74 8.40 -9.04
C TRP A 80 11.19 7.31 -9.96
N SER A 81 10.13 7.63 -10.70
CA SER A 81 9.50 6.72 -11.67
C SER A 81 10.42 6.44 -12.86
N ARG A 82 11.09 7.46 -13.41
CA ARG A 82 12.07 7.30 -14.50
C ARG A 82 13.23 6.39 -14.10
N ARG A 83 13.72 6.49 -12.86
CA ARG A 83 14.75 5.58 -12.34
C ARG A 83 14.27 4.15 -12.15
N ALA A 84 13.04 3.97 -11.68
CA ALA A 84 12.46 2.63 -11.56
C ALA A 84 12.36 1.95 -12.93
N SER A 85 12.11 2.71 -14.01
CA SER A 85 12.09 2.20 -15.38
C SER A 85 13.47 1.96 -16.02
N ILE A 86 14.52 2.67 -15.59
CA ILE A 86 15.89 2.54 -16.17
C ILE A 86 16.69 1.38 -15.53
N ARG A 87 16.24 0.80 -14.41
CA ARG A 87 16.93 -0.33 -13.79
C ARG A 87 16.88 -1.55 -14.72
N PRO A 88 18.00 -2.04 -15.28
CA PRO A 88 17.99 -3.33 -15.93
C PRO A 88 17.61 -4.38 -14.88
N ALA A 89 16.83 -5.38 -15.30
CA ALA A 89 16.47 -6.53 -14.48
C ALA A 89 17.75 -7.29 -14.11
N ARG A 90 18.44 -6.85 -13.05
CA ARG A 90 19.40 -7.67 -12.33
C ARG A 90 18.61 -8.53 -11.38
N THR A 91 18.77 -9.83 -11.60
CA THR A 91 18.55 -10.94 -10.67
C THR A 91 18.48 -10.48 -9.23
N ALA A 92 17.37 -10.82 -8.59
CA ALA A 92 17.22 -10.76 -7.15
C ALA A 92 18.38 -11.52 -6.50
N ASP A 93 19.36 -10.79 -5.98
CA ASP A 93 20.15 -11.27 -4.85
C ASP A 93 19.17 -11.48 -3.71
N GLN A 94 19.06 -12.74 -3.30
CA GLN A 94 18.41 -13.15 -2.07
C GLN A 94 19.23 -12.59 -0.92
N ASP A 95 18.64 -11.70 -0.11
CA ASP A 95 19.07 -11.50 1.27
C ASP A 95 18.06 -12.23 2.16
N ASP A 96 18.61 -13.19 2.91
CA ASP A 96 17.96 -14.07 3.87
C ASP A 96 17.22 -13.31 5.00
N PRO A 97 16.18 -13.92 5.60
CA PRO A 97 15.53 -13.43 6.82
C PRO A 97 16.39 -13.68 8.08
N PRO A 98 16.29 -12.84 9.13
CA PRO A 98 16.96 -13.12 10.40
C PRO A 98 16.11 -14.08 11.23
N ALA A 99 16.69 -15.19 11.69
CA ALA A 99 16.15 -15.96 12.80
C ALA A 99 17.26 -16.75 13.50
N ASP A 100 17.97 -16.08 14.41
CA ASP A 100 18.41 -16.74 15.63
C ASP A 100 17.16 -17.12 16.43
N ALA A 101 16.85 -18.42 16.47
CA ALA A 101 15.99 -19.02 17.48
C ALA A 101 16.49 -20.44 17.75
N GLN A 102 16.92 -20.66 18.98
CA GLN A 102 17.57 -21.87 19.46
C GLN A 102 16.75 -23.14 19.18
N ALA A 103 17.42 -24.16 18.65
CA ALA A 103 16.90 -25.51 18.55
C ALA A 103 16.78 -26.15 19.94
N VAL A 104 15.55 -26.40 20.38
CA VAL A 104 15.26 -27.35 21.47
C VAL A 104 15.12 -28.74 20.84
N PRO A 105 15.88 -29.76 21.27
CA PRO A 105 15.82 -31.09 20.65
C PRO A 105 14.53 -31.87 21.03
N PRO A 106 14.11 -32.85 20.21
CA PRO A 106 12.86 -33.58 20.41
C PRO A 106 12.97 -34.62 21.55
N PRO A 107 11.89 -34.90 22.30
CA PRO A 107 11.91 -35.96 23.31
C PRO A 107 11.85 -37.34 22.64
N THR A 108 12.79 -38.19 23.07
CA THR A 108 12.89 -39.61 22.70
C THR A 108 11.78 -40.44 23.35
N ALA A 109 11.28 -41.40 22.58
CA ALA A 109 10.32 -42.40 23.02
C ALA A 109 10.90 -43.30 24.13
N ARG A 110 10.12 -43.53 25.18
CA ARG A 110 10.29 -44.67 26.11
C ARG A 110 8.92 -45.26 26.47
N ARG A 111 8.70 -46.52 26.08
CA ARG A 111 7.81 -47.48 26.75
C ARG A 111 8.55 -48.03 27.99
N PRO A 112 7.89 -48.41 29.10
CA PRO A 112 6.97 -49.56 29.24
C PRO A 112 5.70 -49.16 30.06
N GLY A 113 4.72 -49.95 30.45
CA GLY A 113 4.37 -51.35 30.38
C GLY A 113 3.12 -51.56 31.26
N ARG A 114 2.08 -52.23 30.72
CA ARG A 114 1.12 -53.15 31.36
C ARG A 114 0.47 -52.84 32.75
N ARG A 115 -0.88 -52.88 32.72
CA ARG A 115 -1.86 -53.28 33.77
C ARG A 115 -2.15 -52.18 34.83
N ARG A 116 -3.35 -51.89 35.31
CA ARG A 116 -4.62 -52.64 35.49
C ARG A 116 -5.82 -51.68 35.41
N ALA A 117 -6.98 -52.20 35.01
CA ALA A 117 -8.28 -51.57 35.08
C ALA A 117 -8.73 -51.28 36.52
N TRP A 118 -9.54 -50.25 36.73
CA TRP A 118 -10.76 -50.26 37.58
C TRP A 118 -11.74 -49.18 37.10
N LEU A 119 -13.01 -49.58 37.04
CA LEU A 119 -14.21 -48.81 36.68
C LEU A 119 -14.81 -48.13 37.92
N VAL A 120 -15.92 -47.40 37.67
CA VAL A 120 -17.02 -46.96 38.57
C VAL A 120 -16.90 -45.48 38.98
N VAL A 121 -17.88 -44.55 38.93
CA VAL A 121 -19.23 -44.31 38.35
C VAL A 121 -19.95 -43.35 39.33
N LEU A 122 -20.73 -42.37 38.80
CA LEU A 122 -21.73 -41.48 39.45
C LEU A 122 -21.22 -40.37 40.40
N ALA A 123 -21.86 -39.21 40.59
CA ALA A 123 -23.01 -38.52 40.00
C ALA A 123 -23.06 -37.07 40.55
N GLY A 124 -23.75 -36.17 39.84
CA GLY A 124 -24.68 -35.17 40.37
C GLY A 124 -24.20 -34.09 41.36
N GLY A 125 -24.47 -32.82 41.03
CA GLY A 125 -24.50 -31.75 42.03
C GLY A 125 -24.47 -30.34 41.43
N VAL A 126 -25.64 -29.79 41.15
CA VAL A 126 -25.85 -28.35 40.90
C VAL A 126 -25.48 -27.58 42.17
N LEU A 127 -24.67 -26.53 42.06
CA LEU A 127 -24.72 -25.37 42.96
C LEU A 127 -24.14 -24.14 42.26
N ALA A 128 -25.02 -23.18 42.01
CA ALA A 128 -24.69 -21.84 41.58
C ALA A 128 -23.98 -21.09 42.71
N THR A 129 -22.80 -20.54 42.42
CA THR A 129 -22.23 -19.43 43.18
C THR A 129 -21.55 -18.47 42.22
N CYS A 130 -22.14 -17.29 42.10
CA CYS A 130 -21.55 -16.11 41.49
C CYS A 130 -20.25 -15.77 42.23
N ALA A 131 -19.10 -16.02 41.59
CA ALA A 131 -17.82 -15.47 42.02
C ALA A 131 -17.37 -14.48 40.92
N ALA A 132 -17.25 -13.22 41.33
CA ALA A 132 -16.94 -12.08 40.50
C ALA A 132 -15.68 -12.33 39.64
N VAL A 133 -15.86 -12.26 38.31
CA VAL A 133 -14.74 -12.22 37.36
C VAL A 133 -14.10 -10.85 37.47
N ALA A 134 -13.15 -10.70 38.40
CA ALA A 134 -12.14 -9.66 38.33
C ALA A 134 -11.09 -10.08 37.28
N ALA A 135 -11.49 -10.08 36.01
CA ALA A 135 -10.53 -10.08 34.92
C ALA A 135 -10.06 -8.63 34.75
N VAL A 136 -8.97 -8.29 35.45
CA VAL A 136 -8.10 -7.21 35.01
C VAL A 136 -7.53 -7.69 33.68
N ALA A 137 -8.21 -7.35 32.58
CA ALA A 137 -7.61 -7.39 31.27
C ALA A 137 -6.51 -6.31 31.29
N THR A 138 -5.28 -6.73 31.57
CA THR A 138 -4.12 -6.06 31.03
C THR A 138 -4.31 -6.07 29.52
N ALA A 139 -4.88 -4.99 28.98
CA ALA A 139 -4.83 -4.67 27.57
C ALA A 139 -3.35 -4.46 27.26
N GLY A 140 -2.66 -5.57 27.03
CA GLY A 140 -1.32 -5.59 26.49
C GLY A 140 -1.38 -4.77 25.22
N THR A 141 -0.64 -3.68 25.25
CA THR A 141 -0.21 -2.89 24.11
C THR A 141 0.53 -3.80 23.14
N GLY A 142 -0.22 -4.52 22.33
CA GLY A 142 0.22 -5.25 21.16
C GLY A 142 -0.23 -4.53 19.90
N GLY A 143 -0.06 -3.21 19.87
CA GLY A 143 -0.36 -2.36 18.71
C GLY A 143 0.72 -2.55 17.65
N GLY A 144 0.63 -3.65 16.91
CA GLY A 144 1.27 -3.75 15.60
C GLY A 144 0.64 -2.69 14.70
N GLY A 145 1.28 -1.52 14.59
CA GLY A 145 0.83 -0.40 13.79
C GLY A 145 0.89 -0.71 12.29
N GLY A 146 -0.09 -1.48 11.81
CA GLY A 146 -0.43 -1.59 10.40
C GLY A 146 -1.48 -0.54 10.05
N PHE A 147 -1.40 0.03 8.85
CA PHE A 147 -2.52 0.78 8.31
C PHE A 147 -3.70 -0.18 8.08
N HIS A 148 -4.92 0.25 8.39
CA HIS A 148 -6.10 -0.55 8.14
C HIS A 148 -6.81 -0.04 6.88
N VAL A 149 -6.98 -0.92 5.89
CA VAL A 149 -7.74 -0.61 4.68
C VAL A 149 -9.23 -0.55 5.02
N SER A 150 -10.00 0.35 4.37
CA SER A 150 -11.42 0.52 4.71
C SER A 150 -12.38 -0.33 3.87
N CYS A 151 -11.84 -1.18 2.98
CA CYS A 151 -12.58 -2.15 2.18
C CYS A 151 -11.74 -3.40 1.88
N ASN A 152 -12.41 -4.51 1.53
CA ASN A 152 -11.78 -5.74 1.04
C ASN A 152 -12.62 -6.42 -0.05
N GLY A 153 -11.98 -6.90 -1.11
CA GLY A 153 -12.61 -7.64 -2.20
C GLY A 153 -13.72 -6.84 -2.88
N ALA A 154 -14.87 -7.47 -3.10
CA ALA A 154 -16.04 -6.86 -3.77
C ALA A 154 -16.50 -5.55 -3.11
N ALA A 155 -16.31 -5.38 -1.80
CA ALA A 155 -16.66 -4.15 -1.10
C ALA A 155 -15.82 -2.93 -1.50
N CYS A 156 -14.69 -3.15 -2.20
CA CYS A 156 -13.87 -2.09 -2.75
C CYS A 156 -14.35 -1.58 -4.11
N ASN A 157 -15.24 -2.29 -4.81
CA ASN A 157 -15.67 -1.89 -6.15
C ASN A 157 -16.23 -0.46 -6.16
N GLY A 158 -15.73 0.36 -7.09
CA GLY A 158 -16.15 1.75 -7.25
C GLY A 158 -15.65 2.71 -6.17
N ARG A 159 -14.89 2.25 -5.17
CA ARG A 159 -14.31 3.13 -4.14
C ARG A 159 -13.00 3.75 -4.62
N ASP A 160 -12.69 4.92 -4.05
CA ASP A 160 -11.44 5.61 -4.29
C ASP A 160 -10.25 4.91 -3.58
N PRO A 161 -9.14 4.62 -4.28
CA PRO A 161 -7.99 3.95 -3.70
C PRO A 161 -7.27 4.77 -2.62
N GLY A 162 -7.31 6.10 -2.69
CA GLY A 162 -6.73 7.00 -1.68
C GLY A 162 -7.57 7.07 -0.41
N VAL A 163 -8.90 7.18 -0.53
CA VAL A 163 -9.84 7.22 0.60
C VAL A 163 -9.86 5.90 1.36
N THR A 164 -9.75 4.78 0.64
CA THR A 164 -9.75 3.44 1.25
C THR A 164 -8.41 2.97 1.79
N LEU A 165 -7.36 3.79 1.60
CA LEU A 165 -5.97 3.48 1.88
C LEU A 165 -5.40 2.30 1.08
N CYS A 166 -6.12 1.81 0.06
CA CYS A 166 -5.60 0.81 -0.87
C CYS A 166 -4.41 1.34 -1.68
N GLY A 167 -4.33 2.65 -1.90
CA GLY A 167 -3.21 3.33 -2.55
C GLY A 167 -1.93 3.43 -1.72
N VAL A 168 -1.94 2.99 -0.46
CA VAL A 168 -0.75 2.97 0.40
C VAL A 168 0.05 1.69 0.14
N GLU A 169 1.33 1.85 -0.18
CA GLU A 169 2.28 0.76 -0.48
C GLU A 169 1.75 -0.30 -1.47
N PRO A 170 1.29 0.10 -2.66
CA PRO A 170 0.69 -0.84 -3.59
C PRO A 170 1.74 -1.60 -4.40
N GLN A 171 1.35 -2.77 -4.86
CA GLN A 171 2.09 -3.54 -5.85
C GLN A 171 1.79 -3.01 -7.25
N THR A 172 2.83 -2.79 -8.06
CA THR A 172 2.66 -2.44 -9.47
C THR A 172 2.70 -3.72 -10.31
N LEU A 173 1.59 -4.02 -10.97
CA LEU A 173 1.42 -5.22 -11.82
C LEU A 173 1.83 -4.96 -13.28
N LEU A 174 1.66 -3.71 -13.73
CA LEU A 174 2.02 -3.25 -15.07
C LEU A 174 2.55 -1.82 -14.99
N ASN A 175 3.59 -1.51 -15.76
CA ASN A 175 4.04 -0.15 -16.03
C ASN A 175 4.53 -0.06 -17.48
N VAL A 176 3.88 0.77 -18.29
CA VAL A 176 4.18 0.94 -19.71
C VAL A 176 4.08 2.40 -20.13
N VAL A 177 4.82 2.77 -21.18
CA VAL A 177 4.61 4.04 -21.91
C VAL A 177 3.90 3.72 -23.21
N THR A 178 2.78 4.39 -23.45
CA THR A 178 2.00 4.23 -24.68
C THR A 178 2.71 4.90 -25.87
N PRO A 179 2.42 4.48 -27.11
CA PRO A 179 2.87 5.20 -28.31
C PRO A 179 2.49 6.68 -28.37
N ALA A 180 1.47 7.10 -27.61
CA ALA A 180 1.06 8.50 -27.49
C ALA A 180 1.90 9.30 -26.46
N GLY A 181 2.85 8.66 -25.78
CA GLY A 181 3.71 9.26 -24.76
C GLY A 181 3.13 9.26 -23.34
N ALA A 182 1.85 8.87 -23.18
CA ALA A 182 1.22 8.74 -21.88
C ALA A 182 1.75 7.50 -21.15
N GLY A 183 2.06 7.61 -19.86
CA GLY A 183 2.37 6.47 -19.02
C GLY A 183 1.10 5.81 -18.49
N LEU A 184 1.14 4.49 -18.29
CA LEU A 184 0.02 3.69 -17.79
C LEU A 184 0.53 2.63 -16.82
N GLU A 185 -0.12 2.55 -15.65
CA GLU A 185 0.12 1.51 -14.66
C GLU A 185 -1.16 0.77 -14.27
N ILE A 186 -1.03 -0.52 -13.97
CA ILE A 186 -2.02 -1.29 -13.21
C ILE A 186 -1.40 -1.58 -11.85
N ARG A 187 -2.10 -1.24 -10.77
CA ARG A 187 -1.65 -1.44 -9.39
C ARG A 187 -2.67 -2.22 -8.60
N SER A 188 -2.22 -2.94 -7.58
CA SER A 188 -3.06 -3.68 -6.66
C SER A 188 -2.58 -3.52 -5.23
N ASN A 189 -3.48 -3.79 -4.29
CA ASN A 189 -3.13 -3.91 -2.89
C ASN A 189 -3.62 -5.27 -2.33
N PRO A 190 -2.72 -6.15 -1.89
CA PRO A 190 -3.10 -7.45 -1.32
C PRO A 190 -4.04 -7.35 -0.12
N LEU A 191 -3.90 -6.32 0.72
CA LEU A 191 -4.77 -6.10 1.89
C LEU A 191 -6.20 -5.75 1.47
N CYS A 192 -6.35 -4.99 0.38
CA CYS A 192 -7.66 -4.68 -0.18
C CYS A 192 -8.23 -5.78 -1.06
N ARG A 193 -7.38 -6.69 -1.57
CA ARG A 193 -7.75 -7.63 -2.66
C ARG A 193 -8.43 -6.90 -3.82
N ALA A 194 -7.89 -5.76 -4.20
CA ALA A 194 -8.43 -4.88 -5.23
C ALA A 194 -7.31 -4.23 -6.05
N ALA A 195 -7.64 -3.78 -7.25
CA ALA A 195 -6.74 -3.15 -8.21
C ALA A 195 -7.35 -1.86 -8.78
N TRP A 196 -6.50 -1.02 -9.35
CA TRP A 196 -6.87 0.17 -10.11
C TRP A 196 -5.80 0.46 -11.15
N ALA A 197 -6.14 1.29 -12.13
CA ALA A 197 -5.20 1.77 -13.13
C ALA A 197 -4.94 3.26 -12.94
N ARG A 198 -3.74 3.73 -13.30
CA ARG A 198 -3.41 5.16 -13.35
C ARG A 198 -2.66 5.54 -14.61
N VAL A 199 -2.81 6.78 -15.04
CA VAL A 199 -2.15 7.37 -16.21
C VAL A 199 -1.60 8.76 -15.87
N TRP A 200 -0.60 9.17 -16.64
CA TRP A 200 0.02 10.50 -16.59
C TRP A 200 0.53 10.88 -17.99
N ASN A 201 0.89 12.15 -18.20
CA ASN A 201 1.19 12.72 -19.52
C ASN A 201 0.02 12.56 -20.52
N THR A 202 -1.21 12.72 -20.01
CA THR A 202 -2.46 12.63 -20.79
C THR A 202 -2.89 14.00 -21.32
N ARG A 203 -3.87 14.00 -22.22
CA ARG A 203 -4.56 15.20 -22.71
C ARG A 203 -5.98 15.30 -22.15
N LEU A 204 -6.51 16.52 -22.12
CA LEU A 204 -7.92 16.75 -21.83
C LEU A 204 -8.78 15.98 -22.83
N GLY A 205 -9.70 15.16 -22.33
CA GLY A 205 -10.56 14.26 -23.09
C GLY A 205 -10.05 12.82 -23.19
N ASP A 206 -8.81 12.53 -22.77
CA ASP A 206 -8.33 11.15 -22.71
C ASP A 206 -9.17 10.35 -21.69
N ARG A 207 -9.44 9.08 -22.00
CA ARG A 207 -10.24 8.19 -21.15
C ARG A 207 -9.49 6.92 -20.80
N LEU A 208 -9.32 6.66 -19.51
CA LEU A 208 -8.77 5.43 -18.98
C LEU A 208 -9.90 4.51 -18.50
N THR A 209 -9.83 3.22 -18.83
CA THR A 209 -10.73 2.18 -18.33
C THR A 209 -9.92 1.04 -17.73
N LEU A 210 -10.42 0.42 -16.66
CA LEU A 210 -9.92 -0.83 -16.10
C LEU A 210 -11.05 -1.85 -15.99
N SER A 211 -10.81 -3.08 -16.47
CA SER A 211 -11.78 -4.17 -16.40
C SER A 211 -11.14 -5.47 -15.93
N ALA A 212 -11.93 -6.27 -15.23
CA ALA A 212 -11.64 -7.64 -14.84
C ALA A 212 -12.85 -8.51 -15.17
N ARG A 213 -12.64 -9.81 -15.43
CA ARG A 213 -13.75 -10.72 -15.71
C ARG A 213 -14.68 -10.82 -14.50
N GLY A 214 -15.97 -10.57 -14.72
CA GLY A 214 -17.00 -10.71 -13.68
C GLY A 214 -17.17 -9.49 -12.78
N GLU A 215 -16.40 -8.42 -12.99
CA GLU A 215 -16.44 -7.21 -12.18
C GLU A 215 -16.90 -5.98 -13.00
N PRO A 216 -17.55 -4.98 -12.36
CA PRO A 216 -17.93 -3.75 -13.05
C PRO A 216 -16.70 -3.00 -13.57
N GLN A 217 -16.68 -2.67 -14.86
CA GLN A 217 -15.62 -1.86 -15.46
C GLN A 217 -15.57 -0.48 -14.78
N GLN A 218 -14.37 -0.06 -14.41
CA GLN A 218 -14.12 1.28 -13.88
C GLN A 218 -13.56 2.18 -15.00
N SER A 219 -13.93 3.46 -14.98
CA SER A 219 -13.41 4.42 -15.96
C SER A 219 -13.27 5.81 -15.39
N VAL A 220 -12.32 6.56 -15.93
CA VAL A 220 -12.09 7.97 -15.63
C VAL A 220 -11.76 8.70 -16.92
N THR A 221 -12.27 9.92 -17.07
CA THR A 221 -11.95 10.83 -18.17
C THR A 221 -11.16 11.99 -17.62
N VAL A 222 -10.13 12.43 -18.35
CA VAL A 222 -9.36 13.63 -18.00
C VAL A 222 -10.17 14.84 -18.45
N ASP A 223 -10.99 15.41 -17.57
CA ASP A 223 -11.87 16.54 -17.87
C ASP A 223 -11.51 17.84 -17.13
N ASP A 224 -10.73 17.75 -16.05
CA ASP A 224 -10.17 18.91 -15.35
C ASP A 224 -8.72 19.20 -15.81
N PRO A 225 -8.42 20.40 -16.33
CA PRO A 225 -7.05 20.80 -16.70
C PRO A 225 -6.03 20.66 -15.56
N ARG A 226 -6.47 20.76 -14.30
CA ARG A 226 -5.61 20.58 -13.12
C ARG A 226 -5.09 19.16 -12.96
N LEU A 227 -5.72 18.19 -13.64
CA LEU A 227 -5.32 16.79 -13.61
C LEU A 227 -4.26 16.45 -14.67
N LEU A 228 -3.91 17.37 -15.56
CA LEU A 228 -2.93 17.12 -16.62
C LEU A 228 -1.51 16.88 -16.08
N ASP A 229 -1.17 17.55 -14.99
CA ASP A 229 0.13 17.43 -14.32
C ASP A 229 0.10 16.38 -13.18
N ALA A 230 -1.05 15.74 -12.95
CA ALA A 230 -1.27 14.76 -11.89
C ALA A 230 -1.52 13.35 -12.44
N PHE A 231 -1.42 12.35 -11.56
CA PHE A 231 -1.88 11.00 -11.89
C PHE A 231 -3.40 10.95 -11.90
N VAL A 232 -3.98 10.57 -13.03
CA VAL A 232 -5.40 10.27 -13.16
C VAL A 232 -5.60 8.78 -13.00
N TYR A 233 -6.55 8.36 -12.17
CA TYR A 233 -6.73 6.95 -11.84
C TYR A 233 -8.20 6.54 -11.83
N THR A 234 -8.42 5.26 -12.12
CA THR A 234 -9.74 4.66 -11.95
C THR A 234 -10.01 4.44 -10.46
N THR A 235 -11.29 4.34 -10.12
CA THR A 235 -11.75 3.69 -8.90
C THR A 235 -11.33 2.21 -8.86
N LEU A 236 -11.43 1.62 -7.67
CA LEU A 236 -11.05 0.24 -7.41
C LEU A 236 -11.97 -0.76 -8.10
N ILE A 237 -11.36 -1.85 -8.56
CA ILE A 237 -12.03 -3.09 -8.98
C ILE A 237 -11.54 -4.24 -8.08
N ALA A 238 -12.43 -5.09 -7.63
CA ALA A 238 -12.06 -6.27 -6.85
C ALA A 238 -11.17 -7.19 -7.70
N LEU A 239 -10.18 -7.82 -7.06
CA LEU A 239 -9.37 -8.81 -7.75
C LEU A 239 -10.23 -10.07 -8.00
N PRO A 240 -10.36 -10.49 -9.27
CA PRO A 240 -11.07 -11.70 -9.64
C PRO A 240 -10.34 -12.97 -9.13
N ALA A 241 -10.85 -14.15 -9.50
CA ALA A 241 -10.13 -15.41 -9.28
C ALA A 241 -8.66 -15.32 -9.75
N ARG A 242 -7.75 -15.96 -9.00
CA ARG A 242 -6.29 -15.92 -9.21
C ARG A 242 -5.92 -16.01 -10.70
N HIS A 243 -4.98 -15.17 -11.12
CA HIS A 243 -4.45 -15.12 -12.49
C HIS A 243 -5.45 -14.69 -13.58
N SER A 244 -6.68 -14.30 -13.26
CA SER A 244 -7.54 -13.68 -14.28
C SER A 244 -6.94 -12.34 -14.72
N PRO A 245 -6.91 -12.04 -16.03
CA PRO A 245 -6.26 -10.82 -16.51
C PRO A 245 -7.05 -9.57 -16.11
N LEU A 246 -6.32 -8.58 -15.59
CA LEU A 246 -6.75 -7.20 -15.51
C LEU A 246 -6.39 -6.52 -16.82
N THR A 247 -7.33 -5.82 -17.44
CA THR A 247 -7.09 -5.09 -18.69
C THR A 247 -7.37 -3.61 -18.50
N ALA A 248 -6.34 -2.79 -18.69
CA ALA A 248 -6.44 -1.34 -18.73
C ALA A 248 -6.39 -0.85 -20.17
N CYS A 249 -7.29 0.06 -20.56
CA CYS A 249 -7.27 0.67 -21.88
C CYS A 249 -7.28 2.19 -21.78
N LEU A 250 -6.40 2.83 -22.54
CA LEU A 250 -6.37 4.27 -22.73
C LEU A 250 -6.92 4.61 -24.11
N THR A 251 -7.93 5.47 -24.15
CA THR A 251 -8.47 6.05 -25.37
C THR A 251 -8.02 7.50 -25.46
N THR A 252 -7.18 7.81 -26.46
CA THR A 252 -6.57 9.14 -26.58
C THR A 252 -7.29 10.04 -27.59
N VAL A 253 -7.38 11.33 -27.28
CA VAL A 253 -7.94 12.34 -28.19
C VAL A 253 -6.83 13.11 -28.94
N PRO A 254 -7.12 13.69 -30.13
CA PRO A 254 -8.41 13.72 -30.84
C PRO A 254 -8.69 12.47 -31.68
N ARG A 255 -7.68 11.64 -31.97
CA ARG A 255 -7.81 10.49 -32.90
C ARG A 255 -8.71 9.36 -32.39
N ARG A 256 -9.09 9.39 -31.10
CA ARG A 256 -9.85 8.32 -30.39
C ARG A 256 -9.20 6.95 -30.53
N THR A 257 -7.86 6.92 -30.53
CA THR A 257 -7.11 5.66 -30.59
C THR A 257 -7.21 4.95 -29.25
N ARG A 258 -7.73 3.73 -29.24
CA ARG A 258 -7.81 2.88 -28.05
C ARG A 258 -6.68 1.87 -28.01
N GLN A 259 -5.91 1.87 -26.94
CA GLN A 259 -4.82 0.92 -26.69
C GLN A 259 -5.07 0.22 -25.37
N CYS A 260 -4.90 -1.10 -25.34
CA CYS A 260 -5.17 -1.93 -24.19
C CYS A 260 -3.94 -2.72 -23.77
N TYR A 261 -3.76 -2.86 -22.47
CA TYR A 261 -2.66 -3.59 -21.85
C TYR A 261 -3.23 -4.45 -20.73
N SER A 262 -2.67 -5.66 -20.59
CA SER A 262 -3.14 -6.63 -19.60
C SER A 262 -2.02 -7.06 -18.68
N ALA A 263 -2.36 -7.32 -17.43
CA ALA A 263 -1.49 -7.96 -16.45
C ALA A 263 -2.26 -9.06 -15.70
N PRO A 264 -1.58 -10.15 -15.31
CA PRO A 264 -2.20 -11.17 -14.48
C PRO A 264 -2.54 -10.60 -13.09
N ALA A 265 -3.70 -10.96 -12.55
CA ALA A 265 -3.98 -10.74 -11.14
C ALA A 265 -3.04 -11.61 -10.26
N PRO A 266 -2.54 -11.08 -9.12
CA PRO A 266 -1.68 -11.80 -8.19
C PRO A 266 -2.39 -12.96 -7.46
#